data_AF-A0A0S3F675-F1
#
_entry.id   AF-A0A0S3F675-F1
#
_cell.length_a   1.000
_cell.length_b   1.000
_cell.length_c   1.000
_cell.angle_alpha   90.00
_cell.angle_beta   90.00
_cell.angle_gamma   90.00
#
_symmetry.space_group_name_H-M   'P 1'
#
loop_
_entity.id
_entity.type
_entity.pdbx_description
1 polymer ?
#
loop_
_entity_poly.entity_id
_entity_poly.type
_entity_poly.pdbx_seq_one_letter_code
_entity_poly.pdbx_strand_id
1 'polypeptide(L)' 'MKSPVMSLPEDEDWDALFDLPHLTQRAYYLHRRNRLTVEQAAQRLGITREQADSYIRIAHRHVVAPYVN' A
#
# COMPACT_ATOMS: atom_id res chain seq x y z
N MET A 1 17.91 -1.37 19.90
CA MET A 1 16.58 -0.75 20.04
C MET A 1 15.88 -0.90 18.70
N LYS A 2 14.68 -1.50 18.64
CA LYS A 2 13.89 -1.50 17.40
C LYS A 2 13.28 -0.10 17.26
N SER A 3 13.74 0.68 16.29
CA SER A 3 13.16 1.98 15.99
C SER A 3 11.65 1.84 15.76
N PRO A 4 10.82 2.73 16.30
CA PRO A 4 9.39 2.70 16.03
C PRO A 4 9.20 2.91 14.53
N VAL A 5 8.50 1.99 13.89
CA VAL A 5 8.08 2.13 12.50
C VAL A 5 7.02 3.23 12.48
N MET A 6 7.43 4.47 12.21
CA MET A 6 6.52 5.58 11.97
C MET A 6 5.89 5.37 10.59
N SER A 7 4.64 4.90 10.56
CA SER A 7 3.80 5.05 9.37
C SER A 7 3.39 6.51 9.25
N LEU A 8 3.41 7.04 8.03
CA LEU A 8 2.83 8.35 7.74
C LEU A 8 1.41 8.43 8.32
N PRO A 9 0.99 9.59 8.87
CA PRO A 9 -0.41 9.88 9.11
C PRO A 9 -1.21 9.48 7.87
N GLU A 10 -2.40 8.91 8.08
CA GLU A 10 -3.21 8.41 6.98
C GLU A 10 -3.27 9.44 5.84
N ASP A 11 -3.47 10.73 6.12
CA ASP A 11 -3.61 11.75 5.08
C ASP A 11 -2.32 12.16 4.33
N GLU A 12 -1.15 11.67 4.76
CA GLU A 12 0.16 11.95 4.12
C GLU A 12 0.66 10.79 3.24
N ASP A 13 -0.01 9.63 3.24
CA ASP A 13 0.39 8.47 2.41
C ASP A 13 0.26 8.72 0.90
N TRP A 14 -0.56 9.69 0.51
CA TRP A 14 -0.86 10.02 -0.88
C TRP A 14 0.33 10.52 -1.69
N ASP A 15 1.12 11.43 -1.13
CA ASP A 15 2.28 12.00 -1.83
C ASP A 15 3.35 10.92 -2.07
N ALA A 16 3.55 10.03 -1.09
CA ALA A 16 4.47 8.90 -1.22
C ALA A 16 3.99 7.87 -2.25
N LEU A 17 2.67 7.69 -2.42
CA LEU A 17 2.13 6.72 -3.38
C LEU A 17 2.20 7.21 -4.83
N PHE A 18 2.28 8.52 -5.07
CA PHE A 18 2.19 9.10 -6.41
C PHE A 18 3.27 8.56 -7.37
N ASP A 19 4.44 8.20 -6.85
CA ASP A 19 5.57 7.67 -7.62
C ASP A 19 5.41 6.19 -8.02
N LEU A 20 4.41 5.49 -7.50
CA LEU A 20 4.20 4.07 -7.77
C LEU A 20 3.31 3.83 -9.00
N PRO A 21 3.39 2.65 -9.65
CA PRO A 21 2.48 2.30 -10.73
C PRO A 21 1.01 2.39 -10.31
N HIS A 22 0.13 2.80 -11.24
CA HIS A 22 -1.29 3.03 -10.95
C HIS A 22 -2.01 1.83 -10.30
N LEU A 23 -1.72 0.61 -10.74
CA LEU A 23 -2.28 -0.60 -10.13
C LEU A 23 -1.81 -0.81 -8.69
N THR A 24 -0.57 -0.41 -8.38
CA THR A 24 0.01 -0.48 -7.05
C THR A 24 -0.64 0.53 -6.11
N GLN A 25 -0.84 1.77 -6.57
CA GLN A 25 -1.59 2.79 -5.84
C GLN A 25 -3.02 2.31 -5.53
N ARG A 26 -3.73 1.78 -6.53
CA ARG A 26 -5.13 1.33 -6.38
C ARG A 26 -5.27 0.12 -5.47
N ALA A 27 -4.36 -0.85 -5.56
CA ALA A 27 -4.38 -2.02 -4.67
C ALA A 27 -4.19 -1.60 -3.21
N TYR A 28 -3.26 -0.68 -2.95
CA TYR A 28 -3.03 -0.13 -1.62
C TYR A 28 -4.24 0.64 -1.09
N TYR A 29 -4.82 1.54 -1.91
CA TYR A 29 -5.99 2.32 -1.49
C TYR A 29 -7.19 1.45 -1.14
N LEU A 30 -7.52 0.47 -1.99
CA LEU A 30 -8.61 -0.46 -1.76
C LEU A 30 -8.41 -1.26 -0.46
N HIS A 31 -7.19 -1.71 -0.19
CA HIS A 31 -6.90 -2.48 1.02
C HIS A 31 -6.87 -1.61 2.28
N ARG A 32 -6.12 -0.49 2.25
CA ARG A 32 -5.82 0.29 3.44
C ARG A 32 -6.91 1.29 3.80
N ARG A 33 -7.46 2.02 2.82
CA ARG A 33 -8.48 3.05 3.07
C ARG A 33 -9.89 2.49 3.02
N ASN A 34 -10.19 1.62 2.04
CA ASN A 34 -11.51 1.02 1.90
C ASN A 34 -11.68 -0.27 2.73
N ARG A 35 -10.63 -0.70 3.44
CA ARG A 35 -10.59 -1.90 4.30
C ARG A 35 -11.03 -3.18 3.59
N LEU A 36 -10.83 -3.27 2.28
CA LEU A 36 -11.08 -4.49 1.54
C LEU A 36 -10.01 -5.53 1.86
N THR A 37 -10.37 -6.82 1.84
CA THR A 37 -9.36 -7.89 1.89
C THR A 37 -8.51 -7.89 0.62
N VAL A 38 -7.37 -8.57 0.64
CA VAL A 38 -6.50 -8.74 -0.54
C VAL A 38 -7.29 -9.40 -1.68
N GLU A 39 -8.11 -10.40 -1.37
CA GLU A 39 -8.99 -11.09 -2.32
C GLU A 39 -10.03 -10.13 -2.93
N GLN A 40 -10.68 -9.29 -2.12
CA GLN A 40 -11.66 -8.31 -2.61
C GLN A 40 -11.00 -7.23 -3.48
N ALA A 41 -9.80 -6.77 -3.12
CA ALA A 41 -9.03 -5.84 -3.92
C ALA A 41 -8.61 -6.47 -5.26
N ALA A 42 -8.15 -7.72 -5.25
CA ALA A 42 -7.79 -8.48 -6.45
C ALA A 42 -8.98 -8.64 -7.41
N GLN A 43 -10.13 -9.07 -6.88
CA GLN A 43 -11.38 -9.19 -7.65
C GLN A 43 -11.80 -7.86 -8.28
N ARG A 44 -11.71 -6.76 -7.54
CA ARG A 44 -12.11 -5.44 -8.02
C ARG A 44 -11.16 -4.86 -9.06
N LEU A 45 -9.90 -5.27 -9.06
CA LEU A 45 -8.88 -4.84 -10.02
C LEU A 45 -8.72 -5.80 -11.21
N GLY A 46 -9.38 -6.96 -11.20
CA GLY A 46 -9.24 -7.96 -12.26
C GLY A 46 -7.84 -8.57 -12.33
N ILE A 47 -7.17 -8.73 -11.19
CA ILE A 47 -5.82 -9.30 -11.05
C ILE A 47 -5.84 -10.52 -10.12
N THR A 48 -4.76 -11.29 -10.08
CA THR A 48 -4.65 -12.41 -9.13
C THR A 48 -4.47 -11.92 -7.70
N ARG A 49 -4.77 -12.78 -6.72
CA ARG A 49 -4.52 -12.49 -5.31
C ARG A 49 -3.05 -12.21 -5.05
N GLU A 50 -2.16 -12.98 -5.67
CA GLU A 50 -0.71 -12.86 -5.53
C GLU A 50 -0.20 -11.51 -6.06
N GLN A 51 -0.76 -11.03 -7.17
CA GLN A 51 -0.45 -9.71 -7.71
C GLN A 51 -0.91 -8.60 -6.76
N ALA A 52 -2.14 -8.70 -6.25
CA ALA A 52 -2.67 -7.73 -5.29
C ALA A 52 -1.83 -7.67 -4.00
N ASP A 53 -1.47 -8.83 -3.42
CA ASP A 53 -0.58 -8.90 -2.24
C ASP A 53 0.76 -8.23 -2.53
N SER A 54 1.39 -8.58 -3.65
CA SER A 54 2.68 -8.02 -4.05
C SER A 54 2.63 -6.49 -4.15
N TYR A 55 1.61 -5.96 -4.81
CA TYR A 55 1.39 -4.52 -4.96
C TYR A 55 1.15 -3.83 -3.61
N ILE A 56 0.31 -4.39 -2.75
CA ILE A 56 0.03 -3.83 -1.42
C ILE A 56 1.32 -3.77 -0.59
N ARG A 57 2.15 -4.82 -0.61
CA ARG A 57 3.43 -4.82 0.12
C ARG A 57 4.44 -3.83 -0.45
N ILE A 58 4.54 -3.70 -1.78
CA ILE A 58 5.42 -2.71 -2.43
C ILE A 58 5.01 -1.30 -1.98
N ALA A 59 3.72 -0.98 -2.07
CA ALA A 59 3.17 0.30 -1.64
C ALA A 59 3.40 0.54 -0.15
N HIS A 60 3.09 -0.44 0.70
CA HIS A 60 3.30 -0.34 2.15
C HIS A 60 4.77 -0.10 2.49
N ARG A 61 5.71 -0.82 1.85
CA ARG A 61 7.14 -0.59 2.05
C ARG A 61 7.51 0.83 1.64
N HIS A 62 7.00 1.32 0.52
CA HIS A 62 7.33 2.65 0.01
C HIS A 62 6.81 3.76 0.94
N VAL A 63 5.60 3.62 1.47
CA VAL A 63 4.98 4.57 2.43
C VAL A 63 5.68 4.55 3.80
N VAL A 64 6.19 3.39 4.23
CA VAL A 64 6.80 3.20 5.56
C VAL A 64 8.32 3.39 5.58
N ALA A 65 9.00 3.22 4.44
CA ALA A 65 10.46 3.35 4.34
C ALA A 65 11.06 4.77 4.51
N PRO A 66 10.36 5.92 4.43
CA PRO A 66 11.05 7.21 4.49
C PRO A 66 11.59 7.60 5.88
N TYR A 67 11.36 6.81 6.94
CA TYR A 67 11.73 7.16 8.33
C TYR A 67 12.71 6.20 9.02
N VAL A 68 13.51 5.45 8.25
CA VAL A 68 14.61 4.66 8.82
C VAL A 68 15.90 5.47 8.74
N ASN A 69 16.17 6.26 9.79
CA ASN A 69 17.49 6.84 10.07
C ASN A 69 18.52 5.74 10.33
#